data_AF-A0A416WNC1-F1
#
_entry.id   AF-A0A416WNC1-F1
#
_cell.length_a   1.000
_cell.length_b   1.000
_cell.length_c   1.000
_cell.angle_alpha   90.00
_cell.angle_beta   90.00
_cell.angle_gamma   90.00
#
_symmetry.space_group_name_H-M   'P 1'
#
loop_
_entity.id
_entity.type
_entity.pdbx_description
1 polymer ?
#
loop_
_entity_poly.entity_id
_entity_poly.type
_entity_poly.pdbx_seq_one_letter_code
_entity_poly.pdbx_strand_id
1 'polypeptide(L)'
;MNKAHKVDKEIKFLIIIIMIGIIFGVLIVKEIYSIEIANRNARVSERLEDITKAGYDECTLYGDDLFVSEGKMYMYKYDADGRVHIFYINDVAEK
;
A
#
# COMPACT_ATOMS: atom_id res chain seq x y z
N MET A 1 13.91 -53.22 -15.78
CA MET A 1 13.22 -51.90 -15.88
C MET A 1 14.03 -51.03 -16.84
N ASN A 2 13.44 -50.59 -17.95
CA ASN A 2 14.17 -49.98 -19.07
C ASN A 2 14.67 -48.56 -18.74
N LYS A 3 15.91 -48.20 -19.07
CA LYS A 3 16.55 -46.92 -18.70
C LYS A 3 15.69 -45.69 -19.05
N ALA A 4 15.01 -45.74 -20.19
CA ALA A 4 14.11 -44.68 -20.66
C ALA A 4 12.91 -44.42 -19.72
N HIS A 5 12.37 -45.45 -19.07
CA HIS A 5 11.22 -45.31 -18.17
C HIS A 5 11.60 -44.65 -16.83
N LYS A 6 12.85 -44.80 -16.40
CA LYS A 6 13.38 -44.14 -15.20
C LYS A 6 13.56 -42.64 -15.43
N VAL A 7 14.13 -42.26 -16.58
CA VAL A 7 14.37 -40.86 -16.96
C VAL A 7 13.07 -40.06 -17.10
N ASP A 8 12.03 -40.64 -17.71
CA ASP A 8 10.70 -40.00 -17.83
C ASP A 8 10.07 -39.69 -16.46
N LYS A 9 10.22 -40.59 -15.48
CA LYS A 9 9.71 -40.39 -14.12
C LYS A 9 10.44 -39.27 -13.38
N GLU A 10 11.77 -39.19 -13.56
CA GLU A 10 12.59 -38.13 -12.97
C GLU A 10 12.26 -36.74 -13.57
N ILE A 11 12.04 -36.67 -14.89
CA ILE A 11 11.63 -35.43 -15.57
C ILE A 11 10.25 -34.97 -15.08
N LYS A 12 9.26 -35.87 -14.98
CA LYS A 12 7.92 -35.53 -14.46
C LYS A 12 7.97 -35.04 -13.02
N PHE A 13 8.80 -35.65 -12.19
CA PHE A 13 8.99 -35.23 -10.81
C PHE A 13 9.62 -33.83 -10.71
N LEU A 14 10.61 -33.53 -11.55
CA LEU A 14 11.22 -32.20 -11.63
C LEU A 14 10.20 -31.13 -12.04
N ILE A 15 9.35 -31.42 -13.03
CA ILE A 15 8.29 -30.50 -13.48
C ILE A 15 7.33 -30.18 -12.33
N ILE A 16 6.94 -31.18 -11.53
CA ILE A 16 6.05 -30.97 -10.38
C ILE A 16 6.68 -30.03 -9.36
N ILE A 17 7.97 -30.21 -9.03
CA ILE A 17 8.68 -29.32 -8.10
C ILE A 17 8.71 -27.89 -8.62
N ILE A 18 9.00 -27.69 -9.90
CA ILE A 18 9.01 -26.37 -10.53
C ILE A 18 7.62 -25.72 -10.45
N MET A 19 6.56 -26.47 -10.76
CA MET A 19 5.19 -25.98 -10.68
C MET A 19 4.80 -25.56 -9.26
N ILE A 20 5.16 -26.36 -8.26
CA ILE A 20 4.95 -26.01 -6.84
C ILE A 20 5.70 -24.73 -6.49
N GLY A 21 6.97 -24.62 -6.91
CA GLY A 21 7.78 -23.42 -6.69
C GLY A 21 7.16 -22.16 -7.29
N ILE A 22 6.64 -22.24 -8.52
CA ILE A 22 5.96 -21.11 -9.18
C ILE A 22 4.70 -20.72 -8.40
N ILE A 23 3.86 -21.69 -8.02
CA ILE A 23 2.63 -21.43 -7.26
C ILE A 23 2.98 -20.76 -5.94
N PHE A 24 3.96 -21.29 -5.21
CA PHE A 24 4.38 -20.74 -3.93
C PHE A 24 4.95 -19.32 -4.07
N GLY A 25 5.74 -19.08 -5.13
CA GLY A 25 6.26 -17.75 -5.45
C GLY A 25 5.15 -16.73 -5.71
N VAL A 26 4.12 -17.10 -6.49
CA VAL A 26 2.96 -16.23 -6.76
C VAL A 26 2.19 -15.92 -5.48
N LEU A 27 2.00 -16.92 -4.60
CA LEU A 27 1.31 -16.72 -3.32
C LEU A 27 2.08 -15.76 -2.40
N ILE A 28 3.40 -15.91 -2.30
CA ILE A 28 4.26 -15.00 -1.51
C ILE A 28 4.16 -13.57 -2.03
N VAL A 29 4.28 -13.38 -3.35
CA VAL A 29 4.21 -12.04 -3.95
C VAL A 29 2.85 -11.40 -3.65
N LYS A 30 1.76 -12.15 -3.83
CA LYS A 30 0.41 -11.66 -3.51
C LYS A 30 0.30 -11.20 -2.05
N GLU A 31 0.80 -11.99 -1.12
CA GLU A 31 0.75 -11.65 0.31
C GLU A 31 1.54 -10.37 0.62
N ILE A 32 2.75 -10.23 0.08
CA ILE A 32 3.57 -9.02 0.24
C ILE A 32 2.83 -7.77 -0.28
N TYR A 33 2.21 -7.87 -1.46
CA TYR A 33 1.42 -6.76 -2.00
C TYR A 33 0.20 -6.44 -1.14
N SER A 34 -0.50 -7.44 -0.61
CA SER A 34 -1.63 -7.24 0.29
C SER A 34 -1.23 -6.54 1.59
N ILE A 35 -0.08 -6.92 2.17
CA ILE A 35 0.49 -6.25 3.36
C ILE A 35 0.83 -4.79 3.06
N GLU A 36 1.46 -4.52 1.92
CA GLU A 36 1.82 -3.14 1.54
C GLU A 36 0.59 -2.26 1.33
N ILE A 37 -0.48 -2.80 0.72
CA ILE A 37 -1.75 -2.09 0.56
C ILE A 37 -2.39 -1.82 1.92
N ALA A 38 -2.43 -2.82 2.81
CA ALA A 38 -2.97 -2.65 4.16
C ALA A 38 -2.21 -1.58 4.95
N ASN A 39 -0.88 -1.60 4.90
CA ASN A 39 -0.04 -0.60 5.54
C ASN A 39 -0.25 0.81 4.95
N ARG A 40 -0.39 0.94 3.63
CA ARG A 40 -0.73 2.21 2.99
C ARG A 40 -2.08 2.74 3.46
N ASN A 41 -3.08 1.87 3.52
CA ASN A 41 -4.42 2.25 3.96
C ASN A 41 -4.41 2.67 5.44
N ALA A 42 -3.68 1.94 6.30
CA ALA A 42 -3.51 2.31 7.70
C ALA A 42 -2.88 3.70 7.86
N ARG A 43 -1.81 4.01 7.10
CA ARG A 43 -1.18 5.34 7.09
C ARG A 43 -2.13 6.44 6.60
N VAL A 44 -2.99 6.14 5.62
CA VAL A 44 -4.01 7.09 5.14
C VAL A 44 -5.04 7.35 6.23
N SER A 45 -5.54 6.30 6.90
CA SER A 45 -6.52 6.42 7.98
C SER A 45 -5.97 7.20 9.18
N GLU A 46 -4.73 6.93 9.59
CA GLU A 46 -4.05 7.66 10.68
C GLU A 46 -3.92 9.17 10.36
N ARG A 47 -3.46 9.51 9.15
CA ARG A 47 -3.33 10.91 8.72
C ARG A 47 -4.69 11.62 8.66
N LEU A 48 -5.73 10.94 8.17
CA LEU A 48 -7.09 11.48 8.19
C LEU A 48 -7.55 11.74 9.63
N GLU A 49 -7.36 10.79 10.54
CA GLU A 49 -7.74 10.93 11.95
C GLU A 49 -7.06 12.15 12.61
N ASP A 50 -5.77 12.38 12.36
CA ASP A 50 -5.05 13.53 12.89
C ASP A 50 -5.57 14.86 12.34
N ILE A 51 -5.86 14.91 11.04
CA ILE A 51 -6.43 16.10 10.38
C ILE A 51 -7.86 16.38 10.88
N THR A 52 -8.68 15.34 11.06
CA THR A 52 -10.00 15.42 11.68
C THR A 52 -9.91 15.93 13.12
N LYS A 53 -8.98 15.40 13.94
CA LYS A 53 -8.74 15.91 15.30
C LYS A 53 -8.29 17.38 15.33
N ALA A 54 -7.66 17.86 14.26
CA ALA A 54 -7.31 19.26 14.09
C ALA A 54 -8.48 20.15 13.59
N GLY A 55 -9.66 19.57 13.37
CA GLY A 55 -10.89 20.29 13.03
C GLY A 55 -11.27 20.27 11.54
N TYR A 56 -10.70 19.39 10.73
CA TYR A 56 -10.97 19.27 9.30
C TYR A 56 -11.64 17.92 8.98
N ASP A 57 -12.93 17.81 9.32
CA ASP A 57 -13.70 16.55 9.23
C ASP A 57 -13.95 16.09 7.79
N GLU A 58 -14.26 17.01 6.88
CA GLU A 58 -14.44 16.74 5.45
C GLU A 58 -13.19 17.18 4.69
N CYS A 59 -12.22 16.27 4.59
CA CYS A 59 -10.99 16.51 3.86
C CYS A 59 -10.65 15.40 2.86
N THR A 60 -9.94 15.78 1.79
CA THR A 60 -9.35 14.86 0.82
C THR A 60 -7.85 15.00 0.85
N LEU A 61 -7.13 13.91 1.15
CA LEU A 61 -5.67 13.87 1.11
C LEU A 61 -5.15 13.87 -0.34
N TYR A 62 -4.07 14.62 -0.58
CA TYR A 62 -3.33 14.65 -1.84
C TYR A 62 -1.86 14.39 -1.57
N GLY A 63 -1.33 13.32 -2.17
CA GLY A 63 0.06 12.93 -1.96
C GLY A 63 0.37 12.65 -0.48
N ASP A 64 1.54 13.13 -0.04
CA ASP A 64 2.07 12.80 1.27
C ASP A 64 1.80 13.87 2.33
N ASP A 65 1.67 15.14 1.94
CA ASP A 65 1.66 16.28 2.85
C ASP A 65 0.61 17.35 2.52
N LEU A 66 -0.30 17.10 1.57
CA LEU A 66 -1.36 18.04 1.21
C LEU A 66 -2.74 17.47 1.50
N PHE A 67 -3.70 18.34 1.78
CA PHE A 67 -5.11 18.01 1.76
C PHE A 67 -5.96 19.20 1.35
N VAL A 68 -7.18 18.93 0.89
CA VAL A 68 -8.19 19.94 0.61
C VAL A 68 -9.36 19.77 1.58
N SER A 69 -9.83 20.86 2.15
CA SER A 69 -11.03 20.90 2.98
C SER A 69 -11.74 22.24 2.76
N GLU A 70 -13.07 22.23 2.62
CA GLU A 70 -13.90 23.42 2.38
C GLU A 70 -13.39 24.33 1.23
N GLY A 71 -12.97 23.72 0.12
CA GLY A 71 -12.46 24.47 -1.04
C GLY A 71 -11.10 25.14 -0.82
N LYS A 72 -10.39 24.83 0.28
CA LYS A 72 -9.06 25.36 0.60
C LYS A 72 -8.02 24.25 0.61
N MET A 73 -6.83 24.56 0.12
CA MET A 73 -5.68 23.66 0.15
C MET A 73 -4.80 23.97 1.36
N TYR A 74 -4.37 22.90 2.02
CA TYR A 74 -3.50 22.96 3.19
C TYR A 74 -2.32 22.00 3.00
N MET A 75 -1.18 22.37 3.57
CA MET A 75 -0.06 21.47 3.81
C MET A 75 -0.06 21.09 5.30
N TYR A 76 0.25 19.84 5.61
CA TYR A 76 0.44 19.40 6.99
C TYR A 76 1.81 18.76 7.18
N LYS A 77 2.38 18.94 8.37
CA LYS A 77 3.62 18.31 8.79
C LYS A 77 3.53 17.89 10.24
N TYR A 78 4.29 16.85 10.58
CA TYR A 78 4.45 16.41 11.96
C TYR A 78 5.72 17.03 12.54
N ASP A 79 5.65 17.53 13.78
CA ASP A 79 6.84 17.89 14.53
C ASP A 79 7.53 16.64 15.13
N ALA A 80 8.65 16.85 15.83
CA ALA A 80 9.41 15.76 16.45
C ALA A 80 8.61 14.99 17.52
N ASP A 81 7.56 15.60 18.09
CA ASP A 81 6.69 15.00 19.10
C ASP A 81 5.48 14.28 18.45
N GLY A 82 5.39 14.27 17.12
CA GLY A 82 4.28 13.68 16.38
C GLY A 82 3.01 14.53 16.35
N ARG A 83 3.08 15.83 16.69
CA ARG A 83 1.93 16.72 16.58
C ARG A 83 1.79 17.25 15.15
N VAL A 84 0.56 17.26 14.65
CA VAL A 84 0.26 17.79 13.32
C VAL A 84 0.22 19.33 13.34
N HIS A 85 0.89 19.94 12.38
CA HIS A 85 0.88 21.38 12.09
C HIS A 85 0.29 21.59 10.70
N ILE A 86 -0.74 22.43 10.59
CA ILE A 86 -1.49 22.66 9.36
C ILE A 86 -1.25 24.09 8.88
N PHE A 87 -0.89 24.23 7.60
CA PHE A 87 -0.55 25.48 6.95
C PHE A 87 -1.49 25.69 5.77
N TYR A 88 -2.24 26.80 5.78
CA TYR A 88 -3.00 27.22 4.61
C TYR A 88 -2.07 27.58 3.46
N ILE A 89 -2.40 27.12 2.25
CA ILE A 89 -1.65 27.43 1.03
C ILE A 89 -2.44 28.43 0.17
N ASN A 90 -3.61 28.01 -0.31
CA ASN A 90 -4.45 28.78 -1.22
C ASN A 90 -5.87 28.21 -1.28
N ASP A 91 -6.80 29.04 -1.74
CA ASP A 91 -8.11 28.58 -2.18
C ASP A 91 -7.97 27.72 -3.44
N VAL A 92 -8.75 26.66 -3.52
CA VAL A 92 -8.87 25.81 -4.71
C VAL A 92 -10.00 26.37 -5.54
N ALA A 93 -9.70 26.87 -6.74
CA ALA A 93 -10.74 27.32 -7.65
C ALA A 93 -11.65 26.13 -8.00
N GLU A 94 -12.94 26.24 -7.66
CA GLU A 94 -13.95 25.38 -8.27
C GLU A 94 -13.89 25.59 -9.78
N LYS A 95 -13.67 24.51 -10.54
CA LYS A 95 -13.74 24.53 -12.00
C LYS A 95 -15.19 24.49 -12.47
#